data_AF-A0A5S9MJK0-F1
#
_entry.id   AF-A0A5S9MJK0-F1
#
_cell.length_a   1.000
_cell.length_b   1.000
_cell.length_c   1.000
_cell.angle_alpha   90.00
_cell.angle_beta   90.00
_cell.angle_gamma   90.00
#
_symmetry.space_group_name_H-M   'P 1'
#
loop_
_entity.id
_entity.type
_entity.pdbx_description
1 polymer ?
#
loop_
_entity_poly.entity_id
_entity_poly.type
_entity_poly.pdbx_seq_one_letter_code
_entity_poly.pdbx_strand_id
1 'polypeptide(L)'
;MIQLIEVYPIMQKEENIDYLETKDDITEWAEEMDRIFKVREEMYVEAVRQGETNQLSFPQIVLVIDGITRFQQTIDPRLQDQLADFMKSYAHLGFSLIASGNHTEFSKGYDALTNEIKQVRHAMLLMKKSEQNIIPLPYARQEPEIQPGFGYLVENGKEKKIQVPLCAVERKSVQ
;
A
#
# COMPACT_ATOMS: atom_id res chain seq x y z
N MET A 1 -2.38 -28.00 15.23
CA MET A 1 -1.87 -28.36 13.89
C MET A 1 -1.42 -27.07 13.25
N ILE A 2 -0.12 -26.77 13.29
CA ILE A 2 0.47 -25.54 12.75
C ILE A 2 1.18 -25.98 11.47
N GLN A 3 0.68 -25.51 10.33
CA GLN A 3 1.28 -25.83 9.04
C GLN A 3 2.33 -24.77 8.77
N LEU A 4 3.61 -25.12 8.98
CA LEU A 4 4.74 -24.38 8.44
C LEU A 4 4.71 -24.56 6.92
N ILE A 5 4.60 -23.46 6.18
CA ILE A 5 4.91 -23.44 4.76
C ILE A 5 6.38 -23.05 4.65
N GLU A 6 7.23 -24.04 4.36
CA GLU A 6 8.60 -23.83 3.92
C GLU A 6 8.58 -23.16 2.54
N VAL A 7 9.31 -22.07 2.38
CA VAL A 7 9.46 -21.38 1.09
C VAL A 7 10.93 -21.48 0.65
N TYR A 8 11.16 -22.19 -0.45
CA TYR A 8 12.39 -22.26 -1.24
C TYR A 8 12.00 -22.45 -2.72
N PRO A 9 12.85 -22.09 -3.70
CA PRO A 9 13.39 -20.77 -4.05
C PRO A 9 12.75 -20.20 -5.35
N ILE A 10 12.69 -18.88 -5.43
CA ILE A 10 11.95 -18.09 -6.41
C ILE A 10 12.71 -17.99 -7.74
N MET A 11 12.26 -18.73 -8.76
CA MET A 11 12.52 -18.51 -10.19
C MET A 11 11.27 -18.91 -10.99
N GLN A 12 10.10 -18.42 -10.57
CA GLN A 12 8.88 -18.48 -11.36
C GLN A 12 8.40 -17.05 -11.56
N LYS A 13 7.97 -16.69 -12.78
CA LYS A 13 6.99 -15.62 -12.94
C LYS A 13 5.85 -15.97 -11.98
N GLU A 14 5.72 -15.23 -10.88
CA GLU A 14 4.62 -15.46 -9.96
C GLU A 14 3.35 -15.11 -10.74
N GLU A 15 2.43 -16.07 -10.89
CA GLU A 15 1.29 -16.00 -11.82
C GLU A 15 0.32 -14.83 -11.55
N ASN A 16 0.56 -14.01 -10.54
CA ASN A 16 -0.29 -12.89 -10.13
C ASN A 16 0.49 -11.62 -9.73
N ILE A 17 1.76 -11.48 -10.17
CA ILE A 17 2.56 -10.28 -9.88
C ILE A 17 3.03 -9.61 -11.18
N ASP A 18 2.55 -8.38 -11.38
CA ASP A 18 3.04 -7.48 -12.42
C ASP A 18 4.07 -6.51 -11.84
N TYR A 19 5.26 -6.49 -12.44
CA TYR A 19 6.32 -5.55 -12.08
C TYR A 19 6.21 -4.31 -12.97
N LEU A 20 5.98 -3.16 -12.34
CA LEU A 20 5.79 -1.88 -13.03
C LEU A 20 7.05 -1.03 -12.85
N GLU A 21 7.84 -0.86 -13.91
CA GLU A 21 9.12 -0.14 -13.83
C GLU A 21 9.09 1.20 -14.55
N THR A 22 8.41 1.25 -15.70
CA THR A 22 8.33 2.43 -16.55
C THR A 22 6.99 3.15 -16.38
N LYS A 23 6.96 4.41 -16.83
CA LYS A 23 5.71 5.19 -16.87
C LYS A 23 4.65 4.49 -17.71
N ASP A 24 5.04 3.91 -18.84
CA ASP A 24 4.12 3.26 -19.76
C ASP A 24 3.52 2.01 -19.10
N ASP A 25 4.34 1.18 -18.44
CA ASP A 25 3.85 0.02 -17.68
C ASP A 25 2.80 0.41 -16.63
N ILE A 26 3.08 1.47 -15.84
CA ILE A 26 2.18 1.92 -14.78
C ILE A 26 0.89 2.49 -15.38
N THR A 27 1.00 3.16 -16.53
CA THR A 27 -0.16 3.74 -17.23
C THR A 27 -1.07 2.65 -17.76
N GLU A 28 -0.52 1.67 -18.48
CA GLU A 28 -1.27 0.53 -19.02
C GLU A 28 -1.95 -0.27 -17.90
N TRP A 29 -1.22 -0.51 -16.81
CA TRP A 29 -1.77 -1.16 -15.63
C TRP A 29 -2.93 -0.36 -15.02
N ALA A 30 -2.75 0.95 -14.82
CA ALA A 30 -3.80 1.80 -14.24
C ALA A 30 -5.05 1.84 -15.13
N GLU A 31 -4.91 1.87 -16.45
CA GLU A 31 -6.04 1.81 -17.38
C GLU A 31 -6.77 0.46 -17.34
N GLU A 32 -6.04 -0.65 -17.21
CA GLU A 32 -6.66 -1.98 -17.03
C GLU A 32 -7.39 -2.09 -15.68
N MET A 33 -6.78 -1.59 -14.61
CA MET A 33 -7.41 -1.59 -13.29
C MET A 33 -8.68 -0.73 -13.27
N ASP A 34 -8.67 0.43 -13.92
CA ASP A 34 -9.85 1.29 -14.06
C ASP A 34 -11.01 0.55 -14.74
N ARG A 35 -10.74 -0.20 -15.82
CA ARG A 35 -11.75 -1.04 -16.48
C ARG A 35 -12.32 -2.09 -15.53
N ILE A 36 -11.47 -2.79 -14.80
CA ILE A 36 -11.89 -3.81 -13.83
C ILE A 36 -12.77 -3.20 -12.74
N PHE A 37 -12.36 -2.07 -12.15
CA PHE A 37 -13.10 -1.45 -11.06
C PHE A 37 -14.43 -0.87 -11.51
N LYS A 38 -14.55 -0.34 -12.73
CA LYS A 38 -15.84 0.07 -13.30
C LYS A 38 -16.84 -1.08 -13.39
N VAL A 39 -16.39 -2.26 -13.84
CA VAL A 39 -17.25 -3.46 -13.84
C VAL A 39 -17.66 -3.86 -12.42
N ARG A 40 -16.71 -3.83 -11.47
CA ARG A 40 -17.02 -4.11 -10.05
C ARG A 40 -17.99 -3.11 -9.46
N GLU A 41 -17.91 -1.85 -9.85
CA GLU A 41 -18.81 -0.78 -9.42
C GLU A 41 -20.23 -1.01 -9.92
N GLU A 42 -20.39 -1.38 -11.19
CA GLU A 42 -21.69 -1.76 -11.77
C GLU A 42 -22.31 -2.94 -11.01
N MET A 43 -21.51 -3.98 -10.74
CA MET A 43 -21.95 -5.14 -9.94
C MET A 43 -22.36 -4.74 -8.52
N TYR A 44 -21.59 -3.84 -7.89
CA TYR A 44 -21.89 -3.34 -6.55
C TYR A 44 -23.19 -2.54 -6.51
N VAL A 45 -23.40 -1.62 -7.45
CA VAL A 45 -24.62 -0.83 -7.55
C VAL A 45 -25.86 -1.72 -7.74
N GLU A 46 -25.76 -2.76 -8.56
CA GLU A 46 -26.86 -3.70 -8.75
C GLU A 46 -27.15 -4.51 -7.49
N ALA A 47 -26.11 -5.01 -6.80
CA ALA A 47 -26.28 -5.70 -5.53
C ALA A 47 -26.90 -4.80 -4.45
N VAL A 48 -26.58 -3.50 -4.42
CA VAL A 48 -27.23 -2.52 -3.53
C VAL A 48 -28.72 -2.40 -3.84
N ARG A 49 -29.11 -2.35 -5.11
CA ARG A 49 -30.53 -2.27 -5.51
C ARG A 49 -31.32 -3.52 -5.12
N GLN A 50 -30.68 -4.68 -5.18
CA GLN A 50 -31.29 -5.97 -4.83
C GLN A 50 -31.23 -6.28 -3.33
N GLY A 51 -30.45 -5.52 -2.56
CA GLY A 51 -30.25 -5.76 -1.11
C GLY A 51 -29.30 -6.93 -0.82
N GLU A 52 -28.41 -7.28 -1.74
CA GLU A 52 -27.57 -8.48 -1.72
C GLU A 52 -26.08 -8.18 -1.53
N THR A 53 -25.73 -6.97 -1.09
CA THR A 53 -24.32 -6.53 -0.92
C THR A 53 -23.48 -7.46 -0.04
N ASN A 54 -24.09 -8.12 0.94
CA ASN A 54 -23.41 -9.05 1.84
C ASN A 54 -22.86 -10.31 1.13
N GLN A 55 -23.36 -10.63 -0.06
CA GLN A 55 -22.90 -11.76 -0.87
C GLN A 55 -21.81 -11.36 -1.87
N LEU A 56 -21.56 -10.06 -2.02
CA LEU A 56 -20.61 -9.52 -2.97
C LEU A 56 -19.24 -9.36 -2.31
N SER A 57 -18.25 -10.06 -2.85
CA SER A 57 -16.86 -9.93 -2.45
C SER A 57 -15.96 -9.87 -3.68
N PHE A 58 -15.00 -8.95 -3.69
CA PHE A 58 -14.05 -8.81 -4.77
C PHE A 58 -12.66 -9.26 -4.36
N PRO A 59 -11.93 -9.99 -5.24
CA PRO A 59 -10.51 -10.27 -5.04
C PRO A 59 -9.71 -8.97 -4.89
N GLN A 60 -8.79 -8.95 -3.94
CA GLN A 60 -7.95 -7.77 -3.69
C GLN A 60 -6.95 -7.57 -4.83
N ILE A 61 -6.83 -6.32 -5.27
CA ILE A 61 -5.81 -5.82 -6.18
C ILE A 61 -4.95 -4.86 -5.35
N VAL A 62 -3.68 -5.22 -5.17
CA VAL A 62 -2.76 -4.49 -4.29
C VAL A 62 -1.68 -3.82 -5.13
N LEU A 63 -1.63 -2.49 -5.10
CA LEU A 63 -0.49 -1.74 -5.61
C LEU A 63 0.56 -1.64 -4.51
N VAL A 64 1.76 -2.15 -4.75
CA VAL A 64 2.88 -2.06 -3.82
C VAL A 64 3.93 -1.10 -4.41
N ILE A 65 4.20 -0.01 -3.69
CA ILE A 65 5.18 0.99 -4.05
C ILE A 65 6.35 0.90 -3.07
N ASP A 66 7.52 0.51 -3.59
CA ASP A 66 8.76 0.56 -2.83
C ASP A 66 9.53 1.85 -3.15
N GLY A 67 9.46 2.82 -2.24
CA GLY A 67 10.05 4.15 -2.39
C GLY A 67 9.14 5.13 -3.15
N ILE A 68 8.28 5.83 -2.41
CA ILE A 68 7.30 6.78 -2.96
C ILE A 68 7.95 7.89 -3.82
N THR A 69 9.14 8.37 -3.45
CA THR A 69 9.81 9.43 -4.20
C THR A 69 10.20 8.98 -5.60
N ARG A 70 10.75 7.77 -5.75
CA ARG A 70 11.12 7.24 -7.07
C ARG A 70 9.87 7.03 -7.91
N PHE A 71 8.82 6.48 -7.31
CA PHE A 71 7.55 6.27 -7.99
C PHE A 71 6.96 7.59 -8.53
N GLN A 72 6.93 8.63 -7.70
CA GLN A 72 6.44 9.96 -8.08
C GLN A 72 7.25 10.62 -9.20
N GLN A 73 8.55 10.32 -9.30
CA GLN A 73 9.40 10.81 -10.39
C GLN A 73 9.11 10.07 -11.71
N THR A 74 8.60 8.83 -11.66
CA THR A 74 8.26 8.05 -12.85
C THR A 74 6.91 8.44 -13.42
N ILE A 75 5.92 8.75 -12.57
CA ILE A 75 4.55 9.05 -12.99
C ILE A 75 4.30 10.55 -13.20
N ASP A 76 3.35 10.89 -14.07
CA ASP A 76 2.94 12.28 -14.29
C ASP A 76 1.77 12.69 -13.37
N PRO A 77 1.43 13.99 -13.28
CA PRO A 77 0.35 14.45 -12.42
C PRO A 77 -1.01 13.82 -12.72
N ARG A 78 -1.30 13.50 -14.00
CA ARG A 78 -2.57 12.85 -14.37
C ARG A 78 -2.66 11.46 -13.76
N LEU A 79 -1.58 10.70 -13.80
CA LEU A 79 -1.53 9.36 -13.21
C LEU A 79 -1.55 9.44 -11.67
N GLN A 80 -0.97 10.47 -11.06
CA GLN A 80 -1.12 10.74 -9.62
C GLN A 80 -2.58 10.97 -9.23
N ASP A 81 -3.30 11.79 -9.98
CA ASP A 81 -4.73 12.06 -9.76
C ASP A 81 -5.57 10.78 -9.90
N GLN A 82 -5.31 9.98 -10.93
CA GLN A 82 -6.01 8.71 -11.17
C GLN A 82 -5.80 7.71 -10.03
N LEU A 83 -4.58 7.54 -9.53
CA LEU A 83 -4.29 6.65 -8.41
C LEU A 83 -4.90 7.16 -7.10
N ALA A 84 -4.92 8.49 -6.89
CA ALA A 84 -5.64 9.10 -5.78
C ALA A 84 -7.15 8.79 -5.85
N ASP A 85 -7.74 8.84 -7.04
CA ASP A 85 -9.14 8.49 -7.25
C ASP A 85 -9.42 7.00 -7.01
N PHE A 86 -8.49 6.10 -7.34
CA PHE A 86 -8.62 4.68 -6.97
C PHE A 86 -8.69 4.49 -5.45
N MET A 87 -7.87 5.21 -4.68
CA MET A 87 -7.92 5.15 -3.21
C MET A 87 -9.28 5.62 -2.67
N LYS A 88 -9.84 6.67 -3.23
CA LYS A 88 -11.12 7.26 -2.80
C LYS A 88 -12.32 6.40 -3.21
N SER A 89 -12.33 5.93 -4.45
CA SER A 89 -13.51 5.32 -5.07
C SER A 89 -13.50 3.80 -4.99
N TYR A 90 -12.34 3.15 -5.08
CA TYR A 90 -12.26 1.70 -5.32
C TYR A 90 -11.77 0.87 -4.13
N ALA A 91 -11.51 1.50 -2.97
CA ALA A 91 -11.16 0.77 -1.74
C ALA A 91 -12.21 -0.31 -1.37
N HIS A 92 -13.50 0.01 -1.49
CA HIS A 92 -14.59 -0.93 -1.23
C HIS A 92 -14.79 -1.99 -2.34
N LEU A 93 -14.17 -1.79 -3.51
CA LEU A 93 -14.19 -2.71 -4.65
C LEU A 93 -12.94 -3.59 -4.70
N GLY A 94 -12.16 -3.62 -3.62
CA GLY A 94 -10.98 -4.46 -3.48
C GLY A 94 -9.69 -3.83 -3.98
N PHE A 95 -9.59 -2.50 -4.07
CA PHE A 95 -8.31 -1.81 -4.25
C PHE A 95 -7.60 -1.62 -2.90
N SER A 96 -6.30 -1.90 -2.87
CA SER A 96 -5.42 -1.60 -1.73
C SER A 96 -4.10 -1.01 -2.21
N LEU A 97 -3.55 -0.07 -1.44
CA LEU A 97 -2.24 0.53 -1.68
C LEU A 97 -1.32 0.29 -0.48
N ILE A 98 -0.11 -0.19 -0.74
CA ILE A 98 0.97 -0.27 0.24
C ILE A 98 2.13 0.57 -0.31
N ALA A 99 2.50 1.64 0.38
CA ALA A 99 3.60 2.51 -0.04
C ALA A 99 4.66 2.62 1.07
N SER A 100 5.93 2.44 0.69
CA SER A 100 7.08 2.67 1.56
C SER A 100 7.77 4.00 1.22
N GLY A 101 8.41 4.61 2.21
CA GLY A 101 9.13 5.86 2.04
C GLY A 101 9.55 6.48 3.37
N ASN A 102 10.33 7.55 3.31
CA ASN A 102 10.70 8.31 4.49
C ASN A 102 9.57 9.24 4.93
N HIS A 103 9.47 9.52 6.23
CA HIS A 103 8.43 10.41 6.77
C HIS A 103 8.43 11.81 6.12
N THR A 104 9.60 12.32 5.70
CA THR A 104 9.71 13.62 5.03
C THR A 104 9.07 13.63 3.65
N GLU A 105 9.05 12.49 2.96
CA GLU A 105 8.52 12.36 1.60
C GLU A 105 6.99 12.48 1.66
N PHE A 106 6.37 11.78 2.60
CA PHE A 106 4.93 11.87 2.83
C PHE A 106 4.51 13.19 3.46
N SER A 107 5.30 13.84 4.30
CA SER A 107 4.88 15.11 4.93
C SER A 107 4.99 16.32 4.00
N LYS A 108 5.99 16.36 3.10
CA LYS A 108 6.26 17.51 2.22
C LYS A 108 5.61 17.45 0.84
N GLY A 109 5.18 16.27 0.36
CA GLY A 109 4.49 16.18 -0.93
C GLY A 109 3.14 16.89 -0.90
N TYR A 110 2.79 17.56 -2.01
CA TYR A 110 1.51 18.27 -2.18
C TYR A 110 0.70 17.76 -3.37
N ASP A 111 1.21 16.74 -4.06
CA ASP A 111 0.50 16.04 -5.13
C ASP A 111 -0.73 15.30 -4.59
N ALA A 112 -1.67 15.00 -5.49
CA ALA A 112 -2.93 14.36 -5.15
C ALA A 112 -2.73 13.01 -4.45
N LEU A 113 -1.82 12.18 -4.96
CA LEU A 113 -1.53 10.87 -4.38
C LEU A 113 -0.97 10.99 -2.96
N THR A 114 0.02 11.85 -2.72
CA THR A 114 0.54 12.08 -1.36
C THR A 114 -0.55 12.59 -0.42
N ASN A 115 -1.41 13.50 -0.88
CA ASN A 115 -2.47 14.04 -0.05
C ASN A 115 -3.48 12.97 0.39
N GLU A 116 -3.82 12.01 -0.48
CA GLU A 116 -4.65 10.87 -0.09
C GLU A 116 -3.91 9.91 0.86
N ILE A 117 -2.63 9.63 0.61
CA ILE A 117 -1.82 8.79 1.52
C ILE A 117 -1.76 9.39 2.93
N LYS A 118 -1.64 10.72 3.08
CA LYS A 118 -1.66 11.40 4.38
C LYS A 118 -2.95 11.18 5.18
N GLN A 119 -4.07 10.87 4.53
CA GLN A 119 -5.34 10.61 5.21
C GLN A 119 -5.44 9.19 5.77
N VAL A 120 -4.53 8.29 5.38
CA VAL A 120 -4.54 6.89 5.81
C VAL A 120 -4.25 6.78 7.30
N ARG A 121 -5.06 5.97 7.99
CA ARG A 121 -4.98 5.75 9.46
C ARG A 121 -4.33 4.43 9.85
N HIS A 122 -3.85 3.67 8.88
CA HIS A 122 -3.16 2.40 9.06
C HIS A 122 -1.73 2.53 8.55
N ALA A 123 -0.75 2.34 9.41
CA ALA A 123 0.66 2.50 9.03
C ALA A 123 1.56 1.59 9.87
N MET A 124 2.73 1.29 9.31
CA MET A 124 3.81 0.65 10.02
C MET A 124 4.97 1.64 10.15
N LEU A 125 5.30 2.03 11.38
CA LEU A 125 6.38 2.95 11.69
C LEU A 125 7.63 2.15 12.09
N LEU A 126 8.69 2.26 11.29
CA LEU A 126 10.00 1.65 11.55
C LEU A 126 10.99 2.65 12.17
N MET A 127 10.48 3.62 12.92
CA MET A 127 11.22 4.71 13.54
C MET A 127 10.54 5.17 14.83
N LYS A 128 11.15 6.10 15.59
CA LYS A 128 10.51 6.63 16.81
C LYS A 128 9.23 7.39 16.47
N LYS A 129 8.27 7.37 17.39
CA LYS A 129 7.00 8.10 17.20
C LYS A 129 7.25 9.61 17.16
N SER A 130 8.25 10.08 17.90
CA SER A 130 8.68 11.48 17.96
C SER A 130 9.44 11.98 16.71
N GLU A 131 9.83 11.09 15.79
CA GLU A 131 10.65 11.43 14.62
C GLU A 131 9.82 11.60 13.34
N GLN A 132 8.49 11.51 13.44
CA GLN A 132 7.58 11.73 12.33
C GLN A 132 6.45 12.68 12.75
N ASN A 133 5.83 13.34 11.78
CA ASN A 133 4.77 14.32 11.97
C ASN A 133 3.53 14.05 11.10
N ILE A 134 3.43 12.83 10.55
CA ILE A 134 2.33 12.42 9.67
C ILE A 134 1.16 11.93 10.51
N ILE A 135 1.44 11.09 11.51
CA ILE A 135 0.43 10.48 12.36
C ILE A 135 0.64 10.97 13.80
N PRO A 136 -0.32 11.70 14.38
CA PRO A 136 -0.19 12.19 15.75
C PRO A 136 -0.28 11.01 16.72
N LEU A 137 0.82 10.68 17.40
CA LEU A 137 0.90 9.59 18.38
C LEU A 137 1.49 10.08 19.71
N PRO A 138 1.02 9.58 20.86
CA PRO A 138 1.62 9.91 22.15
C PRO A 138 3.01 9.28 22.25
N TYR A 139 3.99 9.99 22.84
CA TYR A 139 5.33 9.45 23.06
C TYR A 139 5.93 9.94 24.38
N ALA A 140 6.86 9.15 24.93
CA ALA A 140 7.64 9.53 26.10
C ALA A 140 8.83 10.41 25.67
N ARG A 141 9.30 11.31 26.56
CA ARG A 141 10.47 12.15 26.26
C ARG A 141 11.74 11.35 25.97
N GLN A 142 11.88 10.18 26.61
CA GLN A 142 12.97 9.24 26.37
C GLN A 142 12.39 8.00 25.68
N GLU A 143 12.25 8.07 24.36
CA GLU A 143 11.93 6.88 23.56
C GLU A 143 13.20 6.09 23.23
N PRO A 144 13.16 4.75 23.37
CA PRO A 144 14.26 3.90 22.94
C PRO A 144 14.41 3.95 21.42
N GLU A 145 15.63 3.71 20.94
CA GLU A 145 15.92 3.55 19.53
C GLU A 145 15.15 2.36 18.94
N ILE A 146 14.63 2.52 17.72
CA ILE A 146 13.98 1.43 16.99
C ILE A 146 15.04 0.67 16.21
N GLN A 147 15.29 -0.57 16.62
CA GLN A 147 16.25 -1.46 15.95
C GLN A 147 15.61 -2.09 14.71
N PRO A 148 16.39 -2.46 13.69
CA PRO A 148 15.89 -3.22 12.54
C PRO A 148 15.08 -4.45 12.96
N GLY A 149 13.96 -4.68 12.29
CA GLY A 149 13.02 -5.75 12.65
C GLY A 149 12.07 -5.38 13.80
N PHE A 150 12.12 -4.16 14.33
CA PHE A 150 11.12 -3.65 15.28
C PHE A 150 10.44 -2.40 14.75
N GLY A 151 9.24 -2.12 15.25
CA GLY A 151 8.50 -0.92 14.89
C GLY A 151 7.17 -0.81 15.63
N TYR A 152 6.30 0.06 15.15
CA TYR A 152 4.94 0.23 15.62
C TYR A 152 3.95 -0.05 14.49
N LEU A 153 2.97 -0.92 14.74
CA LEU A 153 1.76 -0.98 13.93
C LEU A 153 0.79 0.06 14.47
N VAL A 154 0.29 0.92 13.59
CA VAL A 154 -0.65 1.98 13.93
C VAL A 154 -1.98 1.68 13.23
N GLU A 155 -3.05 1.64 14.01
CA GLU A 155 -4.41 1.41 13.51
C GLU A 155 -5.35 2.41 14.17
N ASN A 156 -5.96 3.29 13.37
CA ASN A 156 -6.91 4.31 13.83
C ASN A 156 -6.36 5.16 15.00
N GLY A 157 -5.09 5.56 14.90
CA GLY A 157 -4.41 6.41 15.90
C GLY A 157 -3.99 5.68 17.18
N LYS A 158 -4.15 4.36 17.26
CA LYS A 158 -3.61 3.53 18.33
C LYS A 158 -2.40 2.78 17.83
N GLU A 159 -1.33 2.77 18.61
CA GLU A 159 -0.11 2.05 18.29
C GLU A 159 0.07 0.76 19.08
N LYS A 160 0.75 -0.21 18.46
CA LYS A 160 1.25 -1.42 19.12
C LYS A 160 2.67 -1.67 18.66
N LYS A 161 3.59 -1.91 19.61
CA LYS A 161 4.96 -2.33 19.28
C LYS A 161 4.93 -3.72 18.66
N ILE A 162 5.63 -3.90 17.55
CA ILE A 162 5.69 -5.16 16.80
C ILE A 162 7.15 -5.54 16.51
N GLN A 163 7.35 -6.82 16.24
CA GLN A 163 8.56 -7.34 15.62
C GLN A 163 8.21 -7.76 14.19
N VAL A 164 8.86 -7.14 13.21
CA VAL A 164 8.72 -7.46 11.79
C VAL A 164 9.59 -8.68 11.50
N PRO A 165 9.04 -9.77 10.92
CA PRO A 165 9.83 -10.94 10.60
C PRO A 165 10.88 -10.61 9.54
N LEU A 166 12.07 -11.18 9.69
CA LEU A 166 13.10 -11.12 8.66
C LEU A 166 12.70 -12.01 7.49
N CYS A 167 12.50 -11.41 6.32
CA CYS A 167 12.42 -12.16 5.07
C CYS A 167 13.83 -12.30 4.51
N ALA A 168 14.42 -13.49 4.64
CA ALA A 168 15.79 -13.78 4.18
C ALA A 168 15.90 -13.97 2.65
N VAL A 169 14.82 -13.74 1.92
CA VAL A 169 14.82 -13.84 0.46
C VAL A 169 15.48 -12.58 -0.11
N GLU A 170 16.80 -12.57 -0.17
CA GLU A 170 17.53 -11.66 -1.04
C GLU A 170 17.27 -12.07 -2.50
N ARG A 171 16.98 -11.08 -3.36
CA ARG A 171 17.03 -11.29 -4.81
C ARG A 171 18.38 -11.92 -5.15
N LYS A 172 18.40 -13.06 -5.85
CA LYS A 172 19.56 -13.38 -6.67
C LYS A 172 19.64 -12.27 -7.70
N SER A 173 20.65 -11.42 -7.59
CA SER A 173 20.98 -10.43 -8.61
C SER A 173 21.07 -11.16 -9.95
N VAL A 174 20.21 -10.78 -10.88
CA VAL A 174 20.34 -11.19 -12.28
C VAL A 174 21.63 -10.53 -12.77
N GLN A 175 22.67 -11.34 -12.99
CA GLN A 175 23.84 -10.97 -13.81
C GLN A 175 23.48 -11.09 -15.29
#